data_AF-N9L064-F1
#
_entry.id   AF-N9L064-F1
#
_cell.length_a   1.000
_cell.length_b   1.000
_cell.length_c   1.000
_cell.angle_alpha   90.00
_cell.angle_beta   90.00
_cell.angle_gamma   90.00
#
_symmetry.space_group_name_H-M   'P 1'
#
loop_
_entity.id
_entity.type
_entity.pdbx_description
1 polymer ?
#
loop_
_entity_poly.entity_id
_entity_poly.type
_entity_poly.pdbx_seq_one_letter_code
_entity_poly.pdbx_strand_id
1 'polypeptide(L)'
;MLNRIAITVLCVASLSGCASFISSGTGSAPVGTESGARSLGQVFIDNSIERTAKINLYKLDARFKQSRVNIESFHGNVLLTGQVPDAHLKQLAEDNVRAMSDVKTVHNYITVGNQIDYSTIMQDTTVTANTRGLIMKAPVVSDSKVRIHTEDGVLYVMGRLNNAEIADLNQVLQQVGNVTKIVTLIDNIEASQATSSGFASPMMNVQPDVQTPVAIDPDQIEPTNAL
;
A
#
# COMPACT_ATOMS: atom_id res chain seq x y z
N MET A 1 49.98 -20.83 -9.07
CA MET A 1 49.05 -20.03 -9.88
C MET A 1 47.76 -20.77 -10.22
N LEU A 2 47.83 -22.08 -10.52
CA LEU A 2 46.67 -22.94 -10.80
C LEU A 2 45.59 -22.95 -9.68
N ASN A 3 46.00 -23.01 -8.41
CA ASN A 3 45.04 -23.00 -7.28
C ASN A 3 44.24 -21.70 -7.15
N ARG A 4 44.82 -20.54 -7.54
CA ARG A 4 44.10 -19.25 -7.47
C ARG A 4 43.07 -19.15 -8.59
N ILE A 5 43.39 -19.68 -9.77
CA ILE A 5 42.46 -19.74 -10.91
C ILE A 5 41.31 -20.70 -10.60
N ALA A 6 41.58 -21.87 -10.00
CA ALA A 6 40.56 -22.83 -9.61
C ALA A 6 39.55 -22.25 -8.59
N ILE A 7 40.03 -21.49 -7.60
CA ILE A 7 39.18 -20.84 -6.60
C ILE A 7 38.34 -19.73 -7.24
N THR A 8 38.91 -18.91 -8.13
CA THR A 8 38.15 -17.86 -8.82
C THR A 8 37.09 -18.46 -9.76
N VAL A 9 37.39 -19.54 -10.47
CA VAL A 9 36.43 -20.24 -11.35
C VAL A 9 35.30 -20.87 -10.54
N LEU A 10 35.60 -21.45 -9.37
CA LEU A 10 34.58 -22.01 -8.48
C LEU A 10 33.66 -20.93 -7.88
N CYS A 11 34.21 -19.77 -7.48
CA CYS A 11 33.42 -18.64 -7.01
C CYS A 11 32.51 -18.06 -8.10
N VAL A 12 32.98 -17.96 -9.34
CA VAL A 12 32.18 -17.47 -10.48
C VAL A 12 31.07 -18.47 -10.84
N ALA A 13 31.36 -19.79 -10.79
CA ALA A 13 30.36 -20.83 -11.00
C ALA A 13 29.26 -20.87 -9.92
N SER A 14 29.57 -20.37 -8.72
CA SER A 14 28.60 -20.28 -7.61
C SER A 14 27.65 -19.07 -7.75
N LEU A 15 28.00 -18.07 -8.57
CA LEU A 15 27.22 -16.84 -8.73
C LEU A 15 26.10 -16.95 -9.79
N SER A 16 26.22 -17.89 -10.74
CA SER A 16 25.24 -18.10 -11.81
C SER A 16 24.08 -19.04 -11.42
N GLY A 17 24.00 -19.48 -10.16
CA GLY A 17 23.06 -20.52 -9.72
C GLY A 17 21.69 -20.02 -9.21
N CYS A 18 21.54 -18.77 -8.79
CA CYS A 18 20.32 -18.33 -8.10
C CYS A 18 19.11 -18.25 -9.04
N ALA A 19 19.29 -17.78 -10.27
CA ALA A 19 18.19 -17.61 -11.23
C ALA A 19 17.62 -18.97 -11.69
N SER A 20 18.49 -19.96 -11.92
CA SER A 20 18.09 -21.30 -12.37
C SER A 20 17.37 -22.08 -11.27
N PHE A 21 17.73 -21.88 -10.00
CA PHE A 21 17.07 -22.52 -8.87
C PHE A 21 15.68 -21.92 -8.57
N ILE A 22 15.54 -20.60 -8.75
CA ILE A 22 14.24 -19.92 -8.63
C ILE A 22 13.31 -20.39 -9.76
N SER A 23 13.80 -20.41 -11.00
CA SER A 23 13.02 -20.83 -12.17
C SER A 23 12.53 -22.30 -12.09
N SER A 24 13.36 -23.22 -11.58
CA SER A 24 12.95 -24.62 -11.42
C SER A 24 12.01 -24.87 -10.24
N GLY A 25 12.00 -23.99 -9.23
CA GLY A 25 11.12 -24.08 -8.06
C GLY A 25 9.75 -23.42 -8.23
N THR A 26 9.61 -22.46 -9.15
CA THR A 26 8.37 -21.67 -9.34
C THR A 26 7.50 -22.10 -10.53
N GLY A 27 7.92 -23.10 -11.31
CA GLY A 27 7.19 -23.56 -12.49
C GLY A 27 7.22 -22.58 -13.67
N SER A 28 6.35 -22.79 -14.66
CA SER A 28 6.30 -22.01 -15.93
C SER A 28 5.56 -20.68 -15.84
N ALA A 29 5.06 -20.30 -14.66
CA ALA A 29 4.38 -19.03 -14.44
C ALA A 29 5.39 -17.86 -14.34
N PRO A 30 5.06 -16.66 -14.84
CA PRO A 30 5.91 -15.48 -14.70
C PRO A 30 6.22 -15.20 -13.22
N VAL A 31 7.49 -14.94 -12.94
CA VAL A 31 7.94 -14.54 -11.60
C VAL A 31 7.49 -13.09 -11.31
N GLY A 32 6.79 -12.90 -10.19
CA GLY A 32 6.24 -11.61 -9.76
C GLY A 32 5.41 -11.78 -8.48
N THR A 33 5.10 -10.68 -7.80
CA THR A 33 4.15 -10.74 -6.67
C THR A 33 2.74 -10.85 -7.20
N GLU A 34 1.95 -11.78 -6.66
CA GLU A 34 0.52 -11.83 -6.91
C GLU A 34 -0.12 -10.45 -6.68
N SER A 35 -1.13 -10.10 -7.47
CA SER A 35 -1.81 -8.81 -7.30
C SER A 35 -2.34 -8.67 -5.87
N GLY A 36 -2.02 -7.54 -5.23
CA GLY A 36 -2.37 -7.26 -3.84
C GLY A 36 -1.36 -7.76 -2.80
N ALA A 37 -0.43 -8.65 -3.15
CA ALA A 37 0.63 -9.08 -2.23
C ALA A 37 1.76 -8.04 -2.13
N ARG A 38 2.39 -7.95 -0.96
CA ARG A 38 3.54 -7.06 -0.75
C ARG A 38 4.82 -7.67 -1.32
N SER A 39 5.54 -6.88 -2.12
CA SER A 39 6.93 -7.20 -2.49
C SER A 39 7.86 -7.01 -1.29
N LEU A 40 9.04 -7.64 -1.32
CA LEU A 40 10.06 -7.43 -0.29
C LEU A 40 10.44 -5.95 -0.13
N GLY A 41 10.51 -5.21 -1.25
CA GLY A 41 10.73 -3.77 -1.24
C GLY A 41 9.59 -3.01 -0.53
N GLN A 42 8.34 -3.37 -0.80
CA GLN A 42 7.19 -2.76 -0.12
C GLN A 42 7.19 -3.06 1.39
N VAL A 43 7.48 -4.29 1.79
CA VAL A 43 7.59 -4.65 3.22
C VAL A 43 8.68 -3.83 3.90
N PHE A 44 9.81 -3.60 3.22
CA PHE A 44 10.88 -2.76 3.75
C PHE A 44 10.45 -1.30 3.90
N ILE A 45 9.77 -0.73 2.91
CA ILE A 45 9.23 0.64 2.96
C ILE A 45 8.22 0.77 4.10
N ASP A 46 7.26 -0.16 4.21
CA ASP A 46 6.25 -0.15 5.28
C ASP A 46 6.92 -0.19 6.67
N ASN A 47 7.91 -1.08 6.87
CA ASN A 47 8.68 -1.15 8.13
C ASN A 47 9.51 0.13 8.40
N SER A 48 10.02 0.78 7.35
CA SER A 48 10.73 2.05 7.46
C SER A 48 9.80 3.16 7.95
N ILE A 49 8.57 3.20 7.43
CA ILE A 49 7.52 4.13 7.88
C ILE A 49 7.25 3.92 9.37
N GLU A 50 6.92 2.68 9.78
CA GLU A 50 6.60 2.35 11.18
C GLU A 50 7.73 2.76 12.14
N ARG A 51 8.97 2.39 11.80
CA ARG A 51 10.15 2.68 12.61
C ARG A 51 10.40 4.18 12.72
N THR A 52 10.40 4.89 11.60
CA THR A 52 10.69 6.32 11.56
C THR A 52 9.62 7.11 12.29
N ALA A 53 8.34 6.79 12.05
CA ALA A 53 7.22 7.39 12.75
C ALA A 53 7.35 7.22 14.27
N LYS A 54 7.61 5.99 14.73
CA LYS A 54 7.76 5.68 16.17
C LYS A 54 8.92 6.44 16.82
N ILE A 55 10.07 6.55 16.13
CA ILE A 55 11.21 7.34 16.60
C ILE A 55 10.84 8.82 16.71
N ASN A 56 10.15 9.35 15.70
CA ASN A 56 9.76 10.76 15.69
C ASN A 56 8.76 11.09 16.80
N LEU A 57 7.80 10.22 17.13
CA LEU A 57 6.90 10.45 18.27
C LEU A 57 7.69 10.76 19.55
N TYR A 58 8.68 9.93 19.88
CA TYR A 58 9.51 10.15 21.09
C TYR A 58 10.36 11.41 21.06
N LYS A 59 10.66 11.95 19.86
CA LYS A 59 11.39 13.21 19.69
C LYS A 59 10.46 14.43 19.78
N LEU A 60 9.23 14.29 19.28
CA LEU A 60 8.24 15.36 19.25
C LEU A 60 7.72 15.68 20.65
N ASP A 61 7.43 14.65 21.46
CA ASP A 61 6.99 14.83 22.84
C ASP A 61 7.41 13.64 23.72
N ALA A 62 8.00 13.92 24.88
CA ALA A 62 8.46 12.89 25.82
C ALA A 62 7.30 12.07 26.42
N ARG A 63 6.07 12.60 26.45
CA ARG A 63 4.87 11.92 26.97
C ARG A 63 4.48 10.70 26.14
N PHE A 64 4.92 10.60 24.88
CA PHE A 64 4.74 9.38 24.09
C PHE A 64 5.47 8.16 24.68
N LYS A 65 6.51 8.35 25.50
CA LYS A 65 7.18 7.24 26.23
C LYS A 65 6.28 6.62 27.32
N GLN A 66 5.31 7.39 27.79
CA GLN A 66 4.31 7.01 28.78
C GLN A 66 2.93 6.78 28.13
N SER A 67 2.88 6.74 26.80
CA SER A 67 1.67 6.48 26.02
C SER A 67 1.83 5.15 25.29
N ARG A 68 0.71 4.56 24.90
CA ARG A 68 0.72 3.33 24.11
C ARG A 68 0.25 3.68 22.72
N VAL A 69 1.18 3.78 21.76
CA VAL A 69 0.86 4.07 20.36
C VAL A 69 1.44 2.98 19.48
N ASN A 70 0.57 2.29 18.77
CA ASN A 70 0.94 1.32 17.74
C ASN A 70 0.80 1.97 16.37
N ILE A 71 1.74 1.63 15.50
CA ILE A 71 1.83 2.16 14.15
C ILE A 71 2.01 0.96 13.25
N GLU A 72 1.04 0.73 12.38
CA GLU A 72 1.02 -0.39 11.45
C GLU A 72 0.92 0.16 10.03
N SER A 73 1.80 -0.25 9.12
CA SER A 73 1.83 0.22 7.73
C SER A 73 1.59 -0.93 6.75
N PHE A 74 0.75 -0.67 5.74
CA PHE A 74 0.46 -1.61 4.68
C PHE A 74 0.25 -0.88 3.35
N HIS A 75 1.17 -1.06 2.39
CA HIS A 75 1.17 -0.36 1.10
C HIS A 75 1.18 1.19 1.20
N GLY A 76 1.77 1.73 2.28
CA GLY A 76 1.79 3.16 2.59
C GLY A 76 0.49 3.69 3.23
N ASN A 77 -0.51 2.85 3.47
CA ASN A 77 -1.63 3.21 4.35
C ASN A 77 -1.22 2.89 5.79
N VAL A 78 -1.33 3.88 6.68
CA VAL A 78 -0.89 3.76 8.07
C VAL A 78 -2.09 3.75 9.00
N LEU A 79 -2.13 2.75 9.88
CA LEU A 79 -3.06 2.63 10.98
C LEU A 79 -2.37 3.07 12.27
N LEU A 80 -3.00 3.99 12.98
CA LEU A 80 -2.60 4.41 14.33
C LEU A 80 -3.64 3.94 15.34
N THR A 81 -3.21 3.20 16.35
CA THR A 81 -4.06 2.68 17.43
C THR A 81 -3.39 2.88 18.79
N GLY A 82 -4.17 2.73 19.86
CA GLY A 82 -3.70 2.81 21.24
C GLY A 82 -4.31 3.97 22.02
N GLN A 83 -3.60 4.41 23.06
CA GLN A 83 -4.09 5.37 24.05
C GLN A 83 -3.03 6.44 24.34
N VAL A 84 -3.48 7.69 24.34
CA VAL A 84 -2.69 8.87 24.71
C VAL A 84 -3.43 9.67 25.79
N PRO A 85 -2.73 10.45 26.63
CA PRO A 85 -3.37 11.14 27.75
C PRO A 85 -4.21 12.36 27.33
N ASP A 86 -4.01 12.92 26.13
CA ASP A 86 -4.78 14.06 25.63
C ASP A 86 -4.92 14.10 24.10
N ALA A 87 -5.85 14.93 23.63
CA ALA A 87 -6.13 15.10 22.20
C ALA A 87 -4.97 15.74 21.42
N HIS A 88 -4.10 16.51 22.08
CA HIS A 88 -2.96 17.14 21.43
C HIS A 88 -1.94 16.07 20.98
N LEU A 89 -1.62 15.10 21.83
CA LEU A 89 -0.74 13.98 21.46
C LEU A 89 -1.37 13.10 20.38
N LYS A 90 -2.69 12.91 20.40
CA LYS A 90 -3.40 12.19 19.32
C LYS A 90 -3.18 12.88 17.96
N GLN A 91 -3.36 14.20 17.91
CA GLN A 91 -3.18 14.99 16.69
C GLN A 91 -1.71 15.00 16.26
N LEU A 92 -0.78 15.20 17.21
CA LEU A 92 0.65 15.24 16.94
C LEU A 92 1.16 13.92 16.34
N ALA A 93 0.61 12.78 16.78
CA ALA A 93 0.93 11.48 16.21
C ALA A 93 0.47 11.33 14.76
N GLU A 94 -0.73 11.85 14.45
CA GLU A 94 -1.28 11.85 13.09
C GLU A 94 -0.46 12.75 12.16
N ASP A 95 -0.16 13.97 12.59
CA ASP A 95 0.58 14.95 11.80
C ASP A 95 2.00 14.47 11.48
N ASN A 96 2.66 13.84 12.46
CA ASN A 96 3.98 13.22 12.27
C ASN A 96 3.98 12.20 11.13
N VAL A 97 2.97 11.32 11.09
CA VAL A 97 2.86 10.26 10.09
C VAL A 97 2.43 10.83 8.74
N ARG A 98 1.48 11.77 8.75
CA ARG A 98 0.97 12.44 7.53
C ARG A 98 2.05 13.25 6.80
N ALA A 99 3.05 13.76 7.51
CA ALA A 99 4.16 14.51 6.93
C ALA A 99 5.20 13.63 6.22
N MET A 100 5.12 12.30 6.32
CA MET A 100 6.08 11.38 5.72
C MET A 100 5.77 11.13 4.24
N SER A 101 6.79 11.20 3.36
CA SER A 101 6.61 11.11 1.91
C SER A 101 6.07 9.77 1.41
N ASP A 102 6.38 8.68 2.11
CA ASP A 102 5.97 7.32 1.71
C ASP A 102 4.54 6.96 2.20
N VAL A 103 3.90 7.85 2.95
CA VAL A 103 2.55 7.67 3.50
C VAL A 103 1.51 8.22 2.53
N LYS A 104 0.50 7.40 2.22
CA LYS A 104 -0.62 7.74 1.33
C LYS A 104 -1.85 8.17 2.11
N THR A 105 -2.20 7.38 3.12
CA THR A 105 -3.39 7.58 3.94
C THR A 105 -3.07 7.30 5.39
N VAL A 106 -3.67 8.05 6.30
CA VAL A 106 -3.56 7.83 7.75
C VAL A 106 -4.95 7.54 8.30
N HIS A 107 -5.07 6.42 9.01
CA HIS A 107 -6.27 5.99 9.71
C HIS A 107 -6.01 6.08 11.22
N ASN A 108 -6.44 7.19 11.84
CA ASN A 108 -6.18 7.46 13.25
C ASN A 108 -7.32 6.97 14.16
N TYR A 109 -7.07 5.85 14.84
CA TYR A 109 -7.94 5.25 15.84
C TYR A 109 -7.34 5.31 17.26
N ILE A 110 -6.35 6.18 17.49
CA ILE A 110 -5.88 6.47 18.84
C ILE A 110 -7.04 7.03 19.68
N THR A 111 -7.17 6.55 20.91
CA THR A 111 -8.14 7.04 21.89
C THR A 111 -7.46 7.91 22.94
N VAL A 112 -8.22 8.82 23.54
CA VAL A 112 -7.73 9.66 24.64
C VAL A 112 -8.17 9.03 25.95
N GLY A 113 -7.21 8.65 26.79
CA GLY A 113 -7.47 7.96 28.05
C GLY A 113 -6.26 7.23 28.61
N ASN A 114 -6.50 6.46 29.66
CA ASN A 114 -5.49 5.59 30.25
C ASN A 114 -5.15 4.44 29.31
N GLN A 115 -3.93 3.91 29.43
CA GLN A 115 -3.54 2.70 28.71
C GLN A 115 -4.39 1.51 29.17
N ILE A 116 -4.65 0.60 28.24
CA ILE A 116 -5.31 -0.67 28.54
C ILE A 116 -4.43 -1.55 29.43
N ASP A 117 -5.08 -2.35 30.27
CA ASP A 117 -4.40 -3.29 31.17
C ASP A 117 -3.70 -4.42 30.40
N TYR A 118 -2.70 -5.02 31.03
CA TYR A 118 -1.91 -6.10 30.44
C TYR A 118 -2.76 -7.32 30.04
N SER A 119 -3.83 -7.63 30.79
CA SER A 119 -4.77 -8.71 30.45
C SER A 119 -5.47 -8.47 29.12
N THR A 120 -5.90 -7.24 28.85
CA THR A 120 -6.50 -6.84 27.57
C THR A 120 -5.50 -6.98 26.43
N ILE A 121 -4.24 -6.56 26.63
CA ILE A 121 -3.18 -6.72 25.63
C ILE A 121 -2.93 -8.20 25.29
N MET A 122 -2.95 -9.08 26.29
CA MET A 122 -2.81 -10.53 26.07
C MET A 122 -4.01 -11.10 25.30
N GLN A 123 -5.22 -10.62 25.60
CA GLN A 123 -6.43 -11.03 24.89
C GLN A 123 -6.37 -10.59 23.42
N ASP A 124 -6.01 -9.34 23.15
CA ASP A 124 -5.87 -8.78 21.80
C ASP A 124 -4.80 -9.52 20.99
N THR A 125 -3.69 -9.90 21.62
CA THR A 125 -2.63 -10.71 20.99
C THR A 125 -3.18 -12.08 20.57
N THR A 126 -3.98 -12.71 21.45
CA THR A 126 -4.61 -14.00 21.17
C THR A 126 -5.63 -13.89 20.03
N VAL A 127 -6.46 -12.85 20.03
CA VAL A 127 -7.41 -12.56 18.94
C VAL A 127 -6.67 -12.36 17.62
N THR A 128 -5.59 -11.59 17.62
CA THR A 128 -4.76 -11.35 16.43
C THR A 128 -4.18 -12.66 15.89
N ALA A 129 -3.62 -13.50 16.77
CA ALA A 129 -3.06 -14.80 16.38
C ALA A 129 -4.12 -15.76 15.84
N ASN A 130 -5.29 -15.84 16.51
CA ASN A 130 -6.41 -16.66 16.05
C ASN A 130 -6.93 -16.20 14.69
N THR A 131 -7.10 -14.89 14.50
CA THR A 131 -7.55 -14.32 13.22
C THR A 131 -6.57 -14.64 12.11
N ARG A 132 -5.26 -14.48 12.33
CA ARG A 132 -4.23 -14.91 11.37
C ARG A 132 -4.31 -16.40 11.07
N GLY A 133 -4.49 -17.23 12.10
CA GLY A 133 -4.64 -18.68 11.92
C GLY A 133 -5.87 -19.06 11.08
N LEU A 134 -6.97 -18.30 11.18
CA LEU A 134 -8.15 -18.50 10.32
C LEU A 134 -7.86 -18.06 8.88
N ILE A 135 -7.21 -16.91 8.67
CA ILE A 135 -6.81 -16.44 7.34
C ILE A 135 -5.86 -17.42 6.66
N MET A 136 -4.88 -17.98 7.38
CA MET A 136 -3.96 -18.99 6.83
C MET A 136 -4.65 -20.28 6.37
N LYS A 137 -5.84 -20.57 6.88
CA LYS A 137 -6.67 -21.73 6.48
C LYS A 137 -7.72 -21.35 5.43
N ALA A 138 -7.87 -20.07 5.12
CA ALA A 138 -8.83 -19.60 4.16
C ALA A 138 -8.43 -20.01 2.74
N PRO A 139 -9.39 -20.35 1.87
CA PRO A 139 -9.11 -20.85 0.54
C PRO A 139 -8.64 -19.77 -0.44
N VAL A 140 -9.06 -18.52 -0.26
CA VAL A 140 -8.86 -17.46 -1.26
C VAL A 140 -7.99 -16.32 -0.70
N VAL A 141 -8.26 -15.82 0.50
CA VAL A 141 -7.47 -14.72 1.07
C VAL A 141 -6.11 -15.20 1.61
N SER A 142 -5.01 -14.60 1.11
CA SER A 142 -3.65 -14.89 1.55
C SER A 142 -3.21 -13.95 2.69
N ASP A 143 -2.53 -14.47 3.73
CA ASP A 143 -1.95 -13.66 4.82
C ASP A 143 -1.00 -12.57 4.31
N SER A 144 -0.35 -12.79 3.17
CA SER A 144 0.56 -11.80 2.55
C SER A 144 -0.14 -10.54 2.03
N LYS A 145 -1.46 -10.60 1.80
CA LYS A 145 -2.29 -9.52 1.25
C LYS A 145 -3.05 -8.73 2.32
N VAL A 146 -2.90 -9.11 3.58
CA VAL A 146 -3.56 -8.47 4.71
C VAL A 146 -2.58 -8.16 5.84
N ARG A 147 -2.96 -7.24 6.71
CA ARG A 147 -2.28 -6.97 7.97
C ARG A 147 -3.33 -6.78 9.06
N ILE A 148 -3.18 -7.57 10.11
CA ILE A 148 -4.14 -7.66 11.21
C ILE A 148 -3.51 -7.07 12.46
N HIS A 149 -4.25 -6.24 13.16
CA HIS A 149 -3.87 -5.67 14.44
C HIS A 149 -5.11 -5.60 15.34
N THR A 150 -5.00 -5.97 16.61
CA THR A 150 -6.11 -5.82 17.58
C THR A 150 -5.68 -4.86 18.68
N GLU A 151 -6.57 -3.95 19.03
CA GLU A 151 -6.36 -2.99 20.12
C GLU A 151 -7.65 -2.75 20.88
N ASP A 152 -7.62 -2.93 22.19
CA ASP A 152 -8.75 -2.69 23.11
C ASP A 152 -10.04 -3.42 22.66
N GLY A 153 -9.88 -4.68 22.26
CA GLY A 153 -10.98 -5.50 21.73
C GLY A 153 -11.51 -5.08 20.35
N VAL A 154 -10.87 -4.12 19.67
CA VAL A 154 -11.19 -3.76 18.28
C VAL A 154 -10.20 -4.41 17.34
N LEU A 155 -10.70 -5.22 16.41
CA LEU A 155 -9.90 -5.85 15.36
C LEU A 155 -9.81 -4.94 14.14
N TYR A 156 -8.61 -4.56 13.77
CA TYR A 156 -8.30 -3.79 12.57
C TYR A 156 -7.70 -4.71 11.51
N VAL A 157 -8.29 -4.66 10.32
CA VAL A 157 -7.85 -5.47 9.18
C VAL A 157 -7.55 -4.54 8.01
N MET A 158 -6.27 -4.37 7.72
CA MET A 158 -5.81 -3.71 6.51
C MET A 158 -5.60 -4.74 5.41
N GLY A 159 -5.84 -4.37 4.16
CA GLY A 159 -5.59 -5.28 3.05
C GLY A 159 -5.68 -4.61 1.69
N ARG A 160 -5.15 -5.30 0.70
CA ARG A 160 -5.29 -4.92 -0.71
C ARG A 160 -5.77 -6.15 -1.47
N LEU A 161 -7.05 -6.16 -1.78
CA LEU A 161 -7.79 -7.37 -2.15
C LEU A 161 -8.71 -7.12 -3.35
N ASN A 162 -9.02 -8.18 -4.09
CA ASN A 162 -10.10 -8.18 -5.08
C ASN A 162 -11.46 -8.51 -4.45
N ASN A 163 -12.54 -8.45 -5.25
CA ASN A 163 -13.89 -8.68 -4.75
C ASN A 163 -14.11 -10.10 -4.18
N ALA A 164 -13.49 -11.13 -4.76
CA ALA A 164 -13.60 -12.50 -4.28
C ALA A 164 -12.86 -12.70 -2.94
N GLU A 165 -11.65 -12.14 -2.82
CA GLU A 165 -10.86 -12.14 -1.60
C GLU A 165 -11.54 -11.36 -0.47
N ILE A 166 -12.23 -10.25 -0.78
CA ILE A 166 -13.02 -9.49 0.20
C ILE A 166 -14.19 -10.34 0.73
N ALA A 167 -14.89 -11.06 -0.15
CA ALA A 167 -15.97 -11.94 0.26
C ALA A 167 -15.49 -13.07 1.18
N ASP A 168 -14.36 -13.70 0.85
CA ASP A 168 -13.73 -14.74 1.66
C ASP A 168 -13.23 -14.18 3.00
N LEU A 169 -12.57 -13.01 2.99
CA LEU A 169 -12.16 -12.33 4.21
C LEU A 169 -13.36 -12.08 5.13
N ASN A 170 -14.50 -11.61 4.61
CA ASN A 170 -15.69 -11.38 5.42
C ASN A 170 -16.21 -12.68 6.07
N GLN A 171 -16.14 -13.83 5.37
CA GLN A 171 -16.50 -15.12 5.95
C GLN A 171 -15.55 -15.55 7.07
N VAL A 172 -14.25 -15.28 6.92
CA VAL A 172 -13.25 -15.52 7.97
C VAL A 172 -13.51 -14.62 9.19
N LEU A 173 -13.77 -13.33 8.97
CA LEU A 173 -13.97 -12.37 10.05
C LEU A 173 -15.22 -12.66 10.89
N GLN A 174 -16.24 -13.29 10.32
CA GLN A 174 -17.42 -13.77 11.06
C GLN A 174 -17.11 -14.88 12.08
N GLN A 175 -15.99 -15.58 11.93
CA GLN A 175 -15.57 -16.65 12.84
C GLN A 175 -14.70 -16.12 13.98
N VAL A 176 -14.31 -14.84 13.94
CA VAL A 176 -13.48 -14.23 14.98
C VAL A 176 -14.33 -13.93 16.20
N GLY A 177 -14.05 -14.62 17.30
CA GLY A 177 -14.64 -14.34 18.60
C GLY A 177 -13.84 -13.33 19.42
N ASN A 178 -14.43 -12.89 20.54
CA ASN A 178 -13.81 -12.03 21.55
C ASN A 178 -13.36 -10.65 21.04
N VAL A 179 -14.12 -10.06 20.12
CA VAL A 179 -13.94 -8.69 19.63
C VAL A 179 -15.23 -7.90 19.84
N THR A 180 -15.08 -6.62 20.20
CA THR A 180 -16.20 -5.69 20.35
C THR A 180 -16.59 -5.07 19.01
N LYS A 181 -15.62 -4.91 18.11
CA LYS A 181 -15.79 -4.28 16.80
C LYS A 181 -14.72 -4.77 15.83
N ILE A 182 -15.09 -4.84 14.55
CA ILE A 182 -14.16 -5.09 13.45
C ILE A 182 -14.14 -3.86 12.54
N VAL A 183 -12.96 -3.39 12.19
CA VAL A 183 -12.71 -2.26 11.28
C VAL A 183 -11.90 -2.76 10.09
N THR A 184 -12.49 -2.72 8.90
CA THR A 184 -11.85 -3.17 7.66
C THR A 184 -11.39 -1.97 6.83
N LEU A 185 -10.09 -1.92 6.53
CA LEU A 185 -9.41 -0.89 5.76
C LEU A 185 -8.84 -1.52 4.49
N ILE A 186 -9.71 -1.82 3.53
CA ILE A 186 -9.35 -2.57 2.32
C ILE A 186 -9.24 -1.65 1.11
N ASP A 187 -8.10 -1.71 0.43
CA ASP A 187 -7.89 -1.14 -0.90
C ASP A 187 -8.34 -2.16 -1.96
N ASN A 188 -9.41 -1.85 -2.68
CA ASN A 188 -9.97 -2.73 -3.70
C ASN A 188 -9.22 -2.57 -5.02
N ILE A 189 -8.53 -3.64 -5.46
CA ILE A 189 -7.67 -3.59 -6.65
C ILE A 189 -8.42 -3.47 -7.97
N GLU A 190 -9.71 -3.82 -8.02
CA GLU A 190 -10.54 -3.74 -9.22
C GLU A 190 -11.17 -2.34 -9.36
N ALA A 191 -11.65 -1.76 -8.25
CA ALA A 191 -12.17 -0.40 -8.22
C ALA A 191 -11.10 0.64 -8.63
N SER A 192 -9.86 0.42 -8.22
CA SER A 192 -8.72 1.30 -8.51
C SER A 192 -8.28 1.30 -9.99
N GLN A 193 -8.62 0.27 -10.77
CA GLN A 193 -8.30 0.18 -12.21
C GLN A 193 -9.35 0.88 -13.09
N ALA A 194 -10.60 0.97 -12.64
CA ALA A 194 -11.64 1.70 -13.36
C ALA A 194 -11.33 3.21 -13.48
N THR A 195 -10.63 3.77 -12.48
CA THR A 195 -10.21 5.17 -12.46
C THR A 195 -9.00 5.49 -13.36
N SER A 196 -8.11 4.52 -13.64
CA SER A 196 -6.94 4.73 -14.51
C SER A 196 -7.23 4.48 -16.00
N SER A 197 -8.29 3.73 -16.30
CA SER A 197 -8.68 3.36 -17.68
C SER A 197 -9.43 4.48 -18.42
N GLY A 198 -9.82 5.57 -17.74
CA GLY A 198 -10.56 6.71 -18.31
C GLY A 198 -9.72 7.70 -19.14
N PHE A 199 -8.40 7.53 -19.23
CA PHE A 199 -7.51 8.50 -19.88
C PHE A 199 -7.09 8.14 -21.32
N ALA A 200 -7.53 7.00 -21.87
CA ALA A 200 -7.21 6.59 -23.23
C ALA A 200 -8.43 6.70 -24.16
N SER A 201 -8.86 7.93 -24.45
CA SER A 201 -9.61 8.18 -25.70
C SER A 201 -8.60 8.49 -26.81
N PRO A 202 -8.65 7.83 -27.98
CA PRO A 202 -7.84 8.26 -29.11
C PRO A 202 -8.33 9.65 -29.54
N MET A 203 -7.48 10.67 -29.39
CA MET A 203 -7.76 11.97 -29.99
C MET A 203 -7.78 11.80 -31.51
N MET A 204 -8.97 11.94 -32.11
CA MET A 204 -9.09 12.10 -33.55
C MET A 204 -8.30 13.34 -33.97
N ASN A 205 -7.34 13.14 -34.86
CA ASN A 205 -6.52 14.18 -35.47
C ASN A 205 -7.41 15.06 -36.37
N VAL A 206 -7.99 16.13 -35.82
CA VAL A 206 -8.55 17.22 -36.62
C VAL A 206 -7.40 18.18 -36.94
N GLN A 207 -6.84 18.03 -38.14
CA GLN A 207 -5.93 19.00 -38.71
C GLN A 207 -6.71 20.29 -39.00
N PRO A 208 -6.28 21.48 -38.55
CA PRO A 208 -6.92 22.72 -38.95
C PRO A 208 -6.58 22.99 -40.43
N ASP A 209 -7.62 23.07 -41.26
CA ASP A 209 -7.52 23.53 -42.64
C ASP A 209 -7.21 25.04 -42.62
N VAL A 210 -5.92 25.38 -42.67
CA VAL A 210 -5.47 26.77 -42.80
C VAL A 210 -5.61 27.16 -44.26
N GLN A 211 -6.75 27.74 -44.63
CA GLN A 211 -6.89 28.45 -45.89
C GLN A 211 -6.08 29.76 -45.81
N THR A 212 -4.95 29.80 -46.52
CA THR A 212 -4.21 31.04 -46.77
C THR A 212 -5.04 31.97 -47.65
N PRO A 213 -5.18 33.27 -47.31
CA PRO A 213 -5.82 34.23 -48.20
C PRO A 213 -4.96 34.42 -49.46
N VAL A 214 -5.59 34.32 -50.62
CA VAL A 214 -5.01 34.64 -51.92
C VAL A 214 -4.65 36.12 -51.96
N ALA A 215 -3.40 36.44 -52.30
CA ALA A 215 -2.96 37.82 -52.53
C ALA A 215 -3.70 38.39 -53.76
N ILE A 216 -4.31 39.55 -53.59
CA ILE A 216 -4.92 40.32 -54.68
C ILE A 216 -3.78 41.00 -55.44
N ASP A 217 -3.60 40.61 -56.70
CA ASP A 217 -2.67 41.23 -57.64
C ASP A 217 -3.23 42.61 -58.06
N PRO A 218 -2.48 43.73 -57.89
CA PRO A 218 -2.99 45.07 -58.19
C PRO A 218 -3.00 45.43 -59.68
N ASP A 219 -2.59 44.56 -60.61
CA ASP A 219 -2.44 44.91 -62.04
C ASP A 219 -3.52 44.34 -62.99
N GLN A 220 -4.71 43.97 -62.50
CA GLN A 220 -5.82 43.59 -63.38
C GLN A 220 -6.58 44.84 -63.87
N ILE A 221 -6.26 45.25 -65.10
CA ILE A 221 -6.95 46.30 -65.88
C ILE A 221 -8.40 45.84 -66.18
N GLU A 222 -9.40 46.58 -65.69
CA GLU A 222 -10.81 46.34 -66.02
C GLU A 222 -11.09 46.62 -67.51
N PRO A 223 -11.76 45.71 -68.25
CA PRO A 223 -12.33 46.06 -69.54
C PRO A 223 -13.67 46.79 -69.34
N THR A 224 -13.67 48.03 -69.81
CA THR A 224 -14.82 48.91 -70.03
C THR A 224 -15.95 48.17 -70.76
N ASN A 225 -17.13 48.10 -70.15
CA ASN A 225 -18.38 47.87 -70.88
C ASN A 225 -19.34 49.02 -70.61
N ALA A 226 -19.74 49.65 -71.71
CA ALA A 226 -20.52 50.87 -71.82
C ALA A 226 -21.97 50.73 -71.32
N LEU A 227 -22.54 51.83 -70.83
CA LEU A 227 -23.64 52.58 -71.45
C LEU A 227 -23.64 54.03 -70.95
#